data_AF-A0A8K0CMW0-F1
#
_entry.id   AF-A0A8K0CMW0-F1
#
_cell.length_a   1.000
_cell.length_b   1.000
_cell.length_c   1.000
_cell.angle_alpha   90.00
_cell.angle_beta   90.00
_cell.angle_gamma   90.00
#
_symmetry.space_group_name_H-M   'P 1'
#
loop_
_entity.id
_entity.type
_entity.pdbx_description
1 polymer ?
#
loop_
_entity_poly.entity_id
_entity_poly.type
_entity_poly.pdbx_seq_one_letter_code
_entity_poly.pdbx_strand_id
1 'polypeptide(L)'
;MFLLVSEAAKEMNSYVANNQNSNYIEAKELCAKYATEVIATCAFGLNSNCFENEDAEFRVIGRKLFSFNLMNCIRQVSYFFAHGVVKLFKLPFFDPSATKFMREMIHSTLEHREKTGFKRNDVIDVIMQIRNKSSSQDAYKFGESLYFSL
;
A
#
# COMPACT_ATOMS: atom_id res chain seq x y z
N MET A 1 -5.20 -14.67 0.74
CA MET A 1 -5.80 -13.39 0.28
C MET A 1 -7.32 -13.30 0.43
N PHE A 2 -8.17 -14.20 -0.11
CA PHE A 2 -9.65 -14.09 0.03
C PHE A 2 -10.13 -13.89 1.47
N LEU A 3 -9.57 -14.65 2.42
CA LEU A 3 -9.90 -14.52 3.85
C LEU A 3 -9.58 -13.11 4.40
N LEU A 4 -8.49 -12.49 3.96
CA LEU A 4 -8.09 -11.14 4.40
C LEU A 4 -9.06 -10.07 3.86
N VAL A 5 -9.50 -10.22 2.60
CA VAL A 5 -10.53 -9.36 2.01
C VAL A 5 -11.86 -9.50 2.75
N SER A 6 -12.21 -10.74 3.12
CA SER A 6 -13.41 -11.01 3.92
C SER A 6 -13.31 -10.45 5.33
N GLU A 7 -12.12 -10.41 5.93
CA GLU A 7 -11.88 -9.83 7.25
C GLU A 7 -12.08 -8.30 7.22
N ALA A 8 -11.47 -7.62 6.25
CA ALA A 8 -11.70 -6.18 6.03
C ALA A 8 -13.19 -5.86 5.78
N ALA A 9 -13.93 -6.75 5.11
CA ALA A 9 -15.37 -6.57 4.89
C ALA A 9 -16.19 -6.71 6.18
N LYS A 10 -15.76 -7.58 7.11
CA LYS A 10 -16.37 -7.69 8.44
C LYS A 10 -16.13 -6.41 9.24
N GLU A 11 -14.92 -5.85 9.20
CA GLU A 11 -14.61 -4.58 9.86
C GLU A 11 -15.48 -3.43 9.31
N MET A 12 -15.66 -3.36 7.98
CA MET A 12 -16.57 -2.41 7.35
C MET A 12 -18.03 -2.59 7.84
N ASN A 13 -18.52 -3.82 7.92
CA ASN A 13 -19.87 -4.09 8.41
C ASN A 13 -20.05 -3.66 9.87
N SER A 14 -19.06 -3.95 10.74
CA SER A 14 -19.06 -3.49 12.13
C SER A 14 -19.06 -1.97 12.23
N TYR A 15 -18.25 -1.28 11.40
CA TYR A 15 -18.22 0.18 11.33
C TYR A 15 -19.59 0.75 10.94
N VAL A 16 -20.25 0.19 9.92
CA VAL A 16 -21.58 0.63 9.50
C VAL A 16 -22.62 0.38 10.60
N ALA A 17 -22.59 -0.79 11.23
CA ALA A 17 -23.50 -1.14 12.33
C ALA A 17 -23.37 -0.17 13.52
N ASN A 18 -22.14 0.20 13.89
CA ASN A 18 -21.88 1.14 14.99
C ASN A 18 -22.27 2.59 14.66
N ASN A 19 -22.41 2.94 13.39
CA ASN A 19 -22.77 4.29 12.94
C ASN A 19 -24.24 4.41 12.48
N GLN A 20 -25.11 3.44 12.80
CA GLN A 20 -26.53 3.45 12.41
C GLN A 20 -27.33 4.63 12.96
N ASN A 21 -26.88 5.25 14.05
CA ASN A 21 -27.51 6.44 14.64
C ASN A 21 -27.12 7.74 13.92
N SER A 22 -26.15 7.70 12.99
CA SER A 22 -25.83 8.84 12.14
C SER A 22 -26.88 8.99 11.05
N ASN A 23 -27.29 10.24 10.76
CA ASN A 23 -28.24 10.53 9.68
C ASN A 23 -27.71 10.20 8.28
N TYR A 24 -26.40 10.01 8.12
CA TYR A 24 -25.77 9.64 6.86
C TYR A 24 -24.40 8.97 7.08
N ILE A 25 -23.98 8.17 6.09
CA ILE A 25 -22.61 7.66 5.95
C ILE A 25 -22.09 8.12 4.59
N GLU A 26 -20.91 8.74 4.59
CA GLU A 26 -20.29 9.20 3.35
C GLU A 26 -19.70 7.98 2.61
N ALA A 27 -20.33 7.62 1.49
CA ALA A 27 -20.03 6.39 0.77
C ALA A 27 -18.60 6.37 0.21
N LYS A 28 -18.07 7.52 -0.24
CA LYS A 28 -16.71 7.59 -0.80
C LYS A 28 -15.67 7.30 0.27
N GLU A 29 -15.79 7.87 1.46
CA GLU A 29 -14.87 7.64 2.57
C GLU A 29 -14.99 6.21 3.10
N LEU A 30 -16.21 5.66 3.19
CA LEU A 30 -16.42 4.27 3.57
C LEU A 30 -15.71 3.31 2.61
N CYS A 31 -15.94 3.46 1.30
CA CYS A 31 -15.28 2.65 0.28
C CYS A 31 -13.76 2.85 0.29
N ALA A 32 -13.30 4.08 0.53
CA ALA A 32 -11.89 4.39 0.55
C ALA A 32 -11.18 3.83 1.80
N LYS A 33 -11.82 3.82 2.98
CA LYS A 33 -11.37 3.09 4.17
C LYS A 33 -11.28 1.59 3.85
N TYR A 34 -12.35 0.99 3.34
CA TYR A 34 -12.35 -0.43 2.95
C TYR A 34 -11.22 -0.80 1.97
N ALA A 35 -11.04 -0.04 0.88
CA ALA A 35 -9.99 -0.29 -0.09
C ALA A 35 -8.58 -0.16 0.53
N THR A 36 -8.42 0.79 1.46
CA THR A 36 -7.17 1.01 2.19
C THR A 36 -6.85 -0.20 3.07
N GLU A 37 -7.83 -0.71 3.82
CA GLU A 37 -7.68 -1.89 4.68
C GLU A 37 -7.33 -3.13 3.86
N VAL A 38 -8.05 -3.36 2.76
CA VAL A 38 -7.79 -4.48 1.85
C VAL A 38 -6.36 -4.43 1.30
N ILE A 39 -5.87 -3.26 0.89
CA ILE A 39 -4.51 -3.10 0.39
C ILE A 39 -3.49 -3.28 1.52
N ALA A 40 -3.71 -2.69 2.69
CA ALA A 40 -2.82 -2.83 3.84
C ALA A 40 -2.63 -4.30 4.22
N THR A 41 -3.73 -5.05 4.34
CA THR A 41 -3.68 -6.46 4.74
C THR A 41 -3.13 -7.36 3.64
N CYS A 42 -3.55 -7.18 2.38
CA CYS A 42 -3.18 -8.09 1.29
C CYS A 42 -1.81 -7.79 0.68
N ALA A 43 -1.45 -6.52 0.52
CA ALA A 43 -0.22 -6.12 -0.16
C ALA A 43 0.93 -5.89 0.81
N PHE A 44 0.66 -5.24 1.95
CA PHE A 44 1.67 -4.87 2.94
C PHE A 44 1.70 -5.83 4.13
N GLY A 45 0.70 -6.70 4.27
CA GLY A 45 0.67 -7.70 5.33
C GLY A 45 0.35 -7.13 6.72
N LEU A 46 -0.26 -5.95 6.78
CA LEU A 46 -0.53 -5.17 8.00
C LEU A 46 -2.02 -4.99 8.20
N ASN A 47 -2.47 -4.87 9.45
CA ASN A 47 -3.81 -4.34 9.72
C ASN A 47 -3.67 -2.82 9.90
N SER A 48 -4.35 -2.02 9.06
CA SER A 48 -4.28 -0.56 9.15
C SER A 48 -5.25 0.02 10.17
N ASN A 49 -6.23 -0.76 10.64
CA ASN A 49 -7.30 -0.35 11.56
C ASN A 49 -7.98 0.96 11.11
N CYS A 50 -8.16 1.16 9.81
CA CYS A 50 -8.64 2.43 9.27
C CYS A 50 -10.12 2.73 9.58
N PHE A 51 -10.86 1.73 10.07
CA PHE A 51 -12.22 1.88 10.58
C PHE A 51 -12.29 2.36 12.03
N GLU A 52 -11.25 2.09 12.83
CA GLU A 52 -11.16 2.49 14.23
C GLU A 52 -10.38 3.80 14.41
N ASN A 53 -9.39 4.05 13.55
CA ASN A 53 -8.52 5.22 13.60
C ASN A 53 -8.56 6.02 12.29
N GLU A 54 -9.12 7.23 12.33
CA GLU A 54 -9.20 8.12 11.16
C GLU A 54 -7.83 8.63 10.68
N ASP A 55 -6.85 8.64 11.59
CA ASP A 55 -5.46 9.01 11.37
C ASP A 55 -4.54 7.79 11.30
N ALA A 56 -5.10 6.62 10.97
CA ALA A 56 -4.31 5.44 10.61
C ALA A 56 -3.23 5.86 9.59
N GLU A 57 -1.96 5.63 9.94
CA GLU A 57 -0.81 6.16 9.20
C GLU A 57 -0.86 5.76 7.72
N PHE A 58 -1.29 4.53 7.45
CA PHE A 58 -1.47 4.00 6.10
C PHE A 58 -2.58 4.75 5.33
N ARG A 59 -3.66 5.16 6.00
CA ARG A 59 -4.74 5.97 5.42
C ARG A 59 -4.27 7.39 5.13
N VAL A 60 -3.50 8.01 6.02
CA VAL A 60 -2.92 9.35 5.82
C VAL A 60 -2.00 9.35 4.58
N ILE A 61 -1.13 8.35 4.46
CA ILE A 61 -0.24 8.21 3.31
C ILE A 61 -1.02 7.88 2.03
N GLY A 62 -2.03 7.02 2.11
CA GLY A 62 -2.95 6.74 1.00
C GLY A 62 -3.64 8.02 0.50
N ARG A 63 -4.16 8.86 1.41
CA ARG A 63 -4.70 10.17 1.07
C ARG A 63 -3.64 11.06 0.41
N LYS A 64 -2.40 11.08 0.89
CA LYS A 64 -1.31 11.87 0.26
C LYS A 64 -0.98 11.42 -1.17
N LEU A 65 -1.12 10.12 -1.47
CA LEU A 65 -0.92 9.58 -2.82
C LEU A 65 -2.06 9.97 -3.78
N PHE A 66 -3.31 9.94 -3.31
CA PHE A 66 -4.50 10.11 -4.18
C PHE A 66 -5.19 11.47 -4.08
N SER A 67 -4.85 12.31 -3.11
CA SER A 67 -5.38 13.68 -2.99
C SER A 67 -4.79 14.58 -4.06
N PHE A 68 -5.61 15.53 -4.51
CA PHE A 68 -5.18 16.56 -5.43
C PHE A 68 -4.19 17.49 -4.73
N ASN A 69 -2.94 17.44 -5.17
CA ASN A 69 -1.89 18.38 -4.82
C ASN A 69 -1.34 18.94 -6.14
N LEU A 70 -1.21 20.26 -6.27
CA LEU A 70 -0.71 20.89 -7.50
C LEU A 70 0.63 20.30 -7.94
N MET A 71 1.51 19.98 -6.99
CA MET A 71 2.79 19.33 -7.29
C MET A 71 2.61 17.89 -7.79
N ASN A 72 1.68 17.12 -7.21
CA ASN A 72 1.36 15.78 -7.70
C ASN A 72 0.73 15.83 -9.09
N CYS A 73 -0.14 16.81 -9.34
CA CYS A 73 -0.73 17.05 -10.66
C CYS A 73 0.36 17.36 -11.69
N ILE A 74 1.27 18.29 -11.40
CA ILE A 74 2.39 18.62 -12.29
C ILE A 74 3.24 17.38 -12.59
N ARG A 75 3.61 16.59 -11.55
CA ARG A 75 4.34 15.32 -11.73
C ARG A 75 3.58 14.37 -12.65
N GLN A 76 2.32 14.09 -12.36
CA GLN A 76 1.52 13.11 -13.12
C GLN A 76 1.27 13.57 -14.56
N VAL A 77 0.87 14.83 -14.77
CA VAL A 77 0.66 15.43 -16.09
C VAL A 77 1.95 15.42 -16.91
N SER A 78 3.09 15.74 -16.31
CA SER A 78 4.37 15.71 -17.03
C SER A 78 4.76 14.30 -17.49
N TYR A 79 4.35 13.24 -16.78
CA TYR A 79 4.51 11.86 -17.25
C TYR A 79 3.64 11.51 -18.46
N PHE A 80 2.44 12.08 -18.60
CA PHE A 80 1.56 11.82 -19.74
C PHE A 80 1.84 12.70 -20.96
N PHE A 81 2.27 13.95 -20.76
CA PHE A 81 2.37 14.94 -21.83
C PHE A 81 3.80 15.46 -22.08
N ALA A 82 4.71 15.35 -21.11
CA ALA A 82 6.04 15.96 -21.17
C ALA A 82 7.16 14.97 -20.79
N HIS A 83 7.13 13.78 -21.42
CA HIS A 83 8.08 12.69 -21.18
C HIS A 83 9.56 13.11 -21.18
N GLY A 84 9.95 14.08 -22.02
CA GLY A 84 11.30 14.62 -22.09
C GLY A 84 11.73 15.36 -20.81
N VAL A 85 10.82 16.11 -20.19
CA VAL A 85 11.06 16.83 -18.92
C VAL A 85 11.22 15.83 -17.79
N VAL A 86 10.35 14.81 -17.73
CA VAL A 86 10.45 13.74 -16.74
C VAL A 86 11.78 13.02 -16.84
N LYS A 87 12.23 12.68 -18.05
CA LYS A 87 13.50 11.99 -18.27
C LYS A 87 14.71 12.87 -17.93
N LEU A 88 14.66 14.16 -18.24
CA LEU A 88 15.76 15.10 -17.99
C LEU A 88 15.92 15.41 -16.48
N PHE A 89 14.82 15.71 -15.80
CA PHE A 89 14.83 16.11 -14.39
C PHE A 89 14.60 14.95 -13.41
N LYS A 90 14.41 13.72 -13.92
CA LYS A 90 14.10 12.52 -13.12
C LYS A 90 12.97 12.77 -12.12
N LEU A 91 11.89 13.39 -12.61
CA LEU A 91 10.74 13.72 -11.77
C LEU A 91 10.09 12.42 -11.28
N PRO A 92 9.82 12.26 -9.98
CA PRO A 92 9.11 11.10 -9.47
C PRO A 92 7.62 11.21 -9.77
N PHE A 93 6.98 10.08 -10.11
CA PHE A 93 5.53 10.04 -10.38
C PHE A 93 4.71 10.29 -9.11
N PHE A 94 5.08 9.62 -8.02
CA PHE A 94 4.48 9.80 -6.70
C PHE A 94 5.32 10.74 -5.83
N ASP A 95 4.72 11.19 -4.73
CA ASP A 95 5.47 11.96 -3.75
C ASP A 95 6.60 11.12 -3.12
N PRO A 96 7.85 11.62 -3.09
CA PRO A 96 8.99 10.87 -2.56
C PRO A 96 8.82 10.45 -1.10
N SER A 97 8.17 11.27 -0.27
CA SER A 97 7.98 10.92 1.15
C SER A 97 6.96 9.80 1.32
N ALA A 98 5.91 9.77 0.49
CA ALA A 98 4.94 8.68 0.47
C ALA A 98 5.60 7.39 -0.05
N THR A 99 6.41 7.49 -1.11
CA THR A 99 7.14 6.35 -1.68
C THR A 99 8.10 5.74 -0.66
N LYS A 100 8.90 6.60 0.00
CA LYS A 100 9.83 6.20 1.08
C LYS A 100 9.12 5.47 2.22
N PHE A 101 7.97 5.98 2.67
CA PHE A 101 7.18 5.34 3.72
C PHE A 101 6.72 3.93 3.32
N MET A 102 6.15 3.79 2.11
CA MET A 102 5.66 2.51 1.61
C MET A 102 6.80 1.48 1.49
N ARG A 103 7.98 1.94 1.06
CA ARG A 103 9.19 1.12 1.03
C ARG A 103 9.60 0.65 2.43
N GLU A 104 9.75 1.58 3.37
CA GLU A 104 10.14 1.27 4.76
C GLU A 104 9.19 0.26 5.39
N MET A 105 7.89 0.40 5.12
CA MET A 105 6.86 -0.52 5.58
C MET A 105 7.01 -1.94 5.01
N ILE A 106 7.28 -2.06 3.71
CA ILE A 106 7.55 -3.36 3.07
C ILE A 106 8.80 -4.00 3.67
N HIS A 107 9.89 -3.24 3.80
CA HIS A 107 11.15 -3.74 4.38
C HIS A 107 10.96 -4.22 5.82
N SER A 108 10.31 -3.42 6.66
CA SER A 108 10.01 -3.78 8.05
C SER A 108 9.21 -5.08 8.15
N THR A 109 8.19 -5.22 7.29
CA THR A 109 7.36 -6.43 7.27
C THR A 109 8.14 -7.67 6.78
N LEU A 110 8.96 -7.52 5.75
CA LEU A 110 9.84 -8.59 5.27
C LEU A 110 10.83 -9.03 6.36
N GLU A 111 11.53 -8.10 7.00
CA GLU A 111 12.47 -8.40 8.08
C GLU A 111 11.80 -9.09 9.26
N HIS A 112 10.60 -8.64 9.65
CA HIS A 112 9.84 -9.26 10.72
C HIS A 112 9.50 -10.72 10.38
N ARG A 113 9.09 -11.01 9.15
CA ARG A 113 8.74 -12.38 8.73
C ARG A 113 9.94 -13.29 8.56
N GLU A 114 11.06 -12.76 8.10
CA GLU A 114 12.33 -13.51 8.06
C GLU A 114 12.76 -13.96 9.46
N LYS A 115 12.65 -13.07 10.45
CA LYS A 115 13.03 -13.36 11.84
C LYS A 115 12.07 -14.33 12.53
N THR A 116 10.77 -14.21 12.26
CA THR A 116 9.73 -14.97 12.97
C THR A 116 9.26 -16.24 12.26
N GLY A 117 9.46 -16.34 10.94
CA GLY A 117 8.86 -17.39 10.12
C GLY A 117 7.33 -17.29 9.99
N PHE A 118 6.73 -16.17 10.40
CA PHE A 118 5.28 -15.96 10.32
C PHE A 118 4.78 -15.97 8.88
N LYS A 119 3.67 -16.68 8.63
CA LYS A 119 3.04 -16.82 7.32
C LYS A 119 1.58 -16.42 7.38
N ARG A 120 1.16 -15.53 6.48
CA ARG A 120 -0.20 -14.94 6.43
C ARG A 120 -0.94 -15.17 5.09
N ASN A 121 -0.24 -15.71 4.09
CA ASN A 121 -0.70 -15.95 2.72
C ASN A 121 -1.18 -14.67 2.00
N ASP A 122 -0.30 -13.67 2.02
CA ASP A 122 -0.44 -12.37 1.35
C ASP A 122 0.70 -12.13 0.34
N VAL A 123 0.78 -10.92 -0.25
CA VAL A 123 1.80 -10.60 -1.26
C VAL A 123 3.22 -10.65 -0.70
N ILE A 124 3.44 -10.29 0.56
CA ILE A 124 4.78 -10.35 1.18
C ILE A 124 5.29 -11.79 1.21
N ASP A 125 4.43 -12.77 1.55
CA ASP A 125 4.81 -14.19 1.52
C ASP A 125 5.13 -14.66 0.09
N VAL A 126 4.43 -14.15 -0.91
CA VAL A 126 4.72 -14.44 -2.32
C VAL A 126 6.09 -13.87 -2.69
N ILE A 127 6.40 -12.64 -2.30
CA ILE A 127 7.70 -12.00 -2.53
C ILE A 127 8.82 -12.82 -1.87
N MET A 128 8.63 -13.24 -0.61
CA MET A 128 9.61 -14.08 0.09
C MET A 128 9.81 -15.44 -0.59
N GLN A 129 8.74 -16.09 -1.05
CA GLN A 129 8.82 -17.35 -1.78
C GLN A 129 9.57 -17.21 -3.11
N ILE A 130 9.29 -16.14 -3.87
CA ILE A 130 10.00 -15.85 -5.12
C ILE A 130 11.49 -15.66 -4.83
N ARG A 131 11.83 -14.85 -3.81
CA ARG A 131 13.22 -14.57 -3.45
C ARG A 131 13.98 -15.86 -3.09
N ASN A 132 13.39 -16.71 -2.23
CA ASN A 132 14.03 -17.94 -1.79
C ASN A 132 14.20 -18.97 -2.93
N LYS A 133 13.26 -19.01 -3.89
CA LYS A 133 13.38 -19.83 -5.10
C LYS A 133 14.50 -19.33 -6.03
N SER A 134 14.59 -18.01 -6.22
CA SER A 134 15.68 -17.40 -7.02
C SER A 134 17.07 -17.56 -6.42
N SER A 135 17.18 -17.78 -5.10
CA SER A 135 18.45 -18.14 -4.45
C SER A 135 18.93 -19.55 -4.79
N SER A 136 18.06 -20.41 -5.33
CA SER A 136 18.34 -21.83 -5.60
C SER A 136 18.54 -22.15 -7.08
N GLN A 137 18.12 -21.28 -7.99
CA GLN A 137 18.37 -21.34 -9.44
C GLN A 137 18.15 -19.94 -10.04
N ASP A 138 19.17 -19.44 -10.77
CA ASP A 138 19.18 -18.21 -11.58
C ASP A 138 18.98 -16.87 -10.86
N ALA A 139 20.02 -16.50 -10.12
CA ALA A 139 20.18 -15.20 -9.47
C ALA A 139 20.47 -14.07 -10.47
N TYR A 140 19.50 -13.58 -11.25
CA TYR A 140 19.65 -12.26 -11.90
C TYR A 140 18.33 -11.50 -12.07
N LYS A 141 18.29 -10.32 -11.42
CA LYS A 141 17.51 -9.08 -11.72
C LYS A 141 16.18 -8.76 -11.00
N PHE A 142 15.60 -9.61 -10.15
CA PHE A 142 14.36 -9.21 -9.45
C PHE A 142 14.62 -8.49 -8.11
N GLY A 143 15.56 -8.99 -7.31
CA GLY A 143 15.84 -8.47 -5.96
C GLY A 143 16.48 -7.07 -5.94
N GLU A 144 17.52 -6.84 -6.76
CA GLU A 144 18.17 -5.52 -6.87
C GLU A 144 17.24 -4.47 -7.49
N SER A 145 16.41 -4.85 -8.47
CA SER A 145 15.44 -3.95 -9.06
C SER A 145 14.43 -3.48 -8.02
N LEU A 146 13.88 -4.36 -7.18
CA LEU A 146 12.94 -3.95 -6.14
C LEU A 146 13.61 -3.08 -5.05
N TYR A 147 14.85 -3.41 -4.68
CA TYR A 147 15.64 -2.64 -3.71
C TYR A 147 16.00 -1.24 -4.24
N PHE A 148 16.22 -1.06 -5.54
CA PHE A 148 16.54 0.25 -6.14
C PHE A 148 15.31 1.03 -6.67
N SER A 149 14.14 0.38 -6.85
CA SER A 149 12.97 1.00 -7.50
C SER A 149 11.80 1.37 -6.58
N LEU A 150 11.76 0.88 -5.34
CA LEU A 150 10.79 1.35 -4.34
C LEU A 150 11.17 2.71 -3.71
#